data_AF-A0A0G4LR19-F1
#
_entry.id   AF-A0A0G4LR19-F1
#
_cell.length_a   1.000
_cell.length_b   1.000
_cell.length_c   1.000
_cell.angle_alpha   90.00
_cell.angle_beta   90.00
_cell.angle_gamma   90.00
#
_symmetry.space_group_name_H-M   'P 1'
#
loop_
_entity.id
_entity.type
_entity.pdbx_description
1 polymer ?
#
loop_
_entity_poly.entity_id
_entity_poly.type
_entity_poly.pdbx_seq_one_letter_code
_entity_poly.pdbx_strand_id
1 'polypeptide(L)'
;QFYQFEKLGDDDEELEFSSDDFPTDPKQSYEAVFFHPRELENLALVESIDSMNPLIDCKVANLTGEDAPQIYTACGNGARSTFRILKHGLEVNEIVASELPGIPSAVWTLKLSRGDQYDAYIVLSFTNATLYQLWLPNSSVAKA
;
A
#
# COMPACT_ATOMS: atom_id res chain seq x y z
N GLN A 1 8.77 7.32 4.42
CA GLN A 1 7.68 6.82 5.28
C GLN A 1 7.14 8.01 6.05
N PHE A 2 5.82 8.16 6.09
CA PHE A 2 5.11 9.16 6.88
C PHE A 2 4.39 8.47 8.03
N TYR A 3 4.50 9.06 9.20
CA TYR A 3 3.90 8.55 10.42
C TYR A 3 2.97 9.60 11.01
N GLN A 4 1.90 9.14 11.64
CA GLN A 4 0.97 9.96 12.42
C GLN A 4 1.17 9.66 13.91
N PHE A 5 1.08 10.70 14.74
CA PHE A 5 1.08 10.55 16.19
C PHE A 5 -0.27 10.02 16.67
N GLU A 6 -0.23 8.92 17.40
CA GLU A 6 -1.38 8.37 18.14
C GLU A 6 -1.37 8.82 19.60
N LYS A 7 -0.17 8.89 20.19
CA LYS A 7 0.07 9.31 21.57
C LYS A 7 1.34 10.16 21.66
N LEU A 8 1.46 10.96 22.72
CA LEU A 8 2.67 11.74 23.00
C LEU A 8 3.73 10.95 23.79
N GLY A 9 3.34 9.85 24.44
CA GLY A 9 4.26 8.98 25.20
C GLY A 9 4.58 9.49 26.59
N ASP A 10 3.68 10.27 27.19
CA ASP A 10 3.78 10.89 28.52
C ASP A 10 2.87 10.24 29.58
N ASP A 11 1.79 9.58 29.16
CA ASP A 11 0.90 8.78 30.01
C ASP A 11 1.18 7.26 29.83
N ASP A 12 2.43 6.84 29.96
CA ASP A 12 2.82 5.42 30.01
C ASP A 12 3.56 5.05 31.30
N GLU A 13 3.73 3.73 31.53
CA GLU A 13 4.47 3.21 32.68
C GLU A 13 5.96 2.98 32.34
N GLU A 14 6.48 3.66 31.30
CA GLU A 14 7.88 3.50 30.90
C GLU A 14 8.83 4.30 31.81
N LEU A 15 10.06 3.81 31.91
CA LEU A 15 11.10 4.47 32.69
C LEU A 15 11.63 5.68 31.92
N GLU A 16 11.37 6.87 32.44
CA GLU A 16 11.98 8.11 31.97
C GLU A 16 13.36 8.33 32.60
N PHE A 17 14.28 8.96 31.85
CA PHE A 17 15.63 9.25 32.31
C PHE A 17 15.87 10.76 32.31
N SER A 18 16.39 11.30 33.41
CA SER A 18 16.80 12.70 33.50
C SER A 18 18.31 12.83 33.47
N SER A 19 18.82 13.93 32.90
CA SER A 19 20.24 14.27 33.01
C SER A 19 20.68 14.55 34.44
N ASP A 20 19.74 14.93 35.32
CA ASP A 20 20.02 15.22 36.73
C ASP A 20 20.36 13.95 37.54
N ASP A 21 20.02 12.77 37.01
CA ASP A 21 20.36 11.47 37.61
C ASP A 21 21.84 11.10 37.40
N PHE A 22 22.57 11.88 36.60
CA PHE A 22 23.96 11.61 36.24
C PHE A 22 24.93 12.70 36.75
N PRO A 23 26.19 12.34 37.05
CA PRO A 23 27.18 13.31 37.49
C PRO A 23 27.52 14.37 36.43
N THR A 24 27.72 15.61 36.87
CA THR A 24 28.16 16.72 36.01
C THR A 24 29.68 16.74 35.74
N ASP A 25 30.48 16.03 36.55
CA ASP A 25 31.92 15.89 36.33
C ASP A 25 32.21 14.85 35.22
N PRO A 26 32.84 15.24 34.09
CA PRO A 26 33.17 14.33 32.99
C PRO A 26 34.08 13.16 33.36
N LYS A 27 34.77 13.23 34.51
CA LYS A 27 35.67 12.17 34.97
C LYS A 27 35.02 11.20 35.94
N GLN A 28 33.80 11.48 36.40
CA GLN A 28 33.08 10.65 37.33
C GLN A 28 32.40 9.49 36.60
N SER A 29 32.60 8.27 37.08
CA SER A 29 31.94 7.09 36.53
C SER A 29 30.45 7.08 36.87
N TYR A 30 29.63 6.63 35.93
CA TYR A 30 28.20 6.40 36.12
C TYR A 30 27.80 5.06 35.49
N GLU A 31 26.66 4.52 35.91
CA GLU A 31 26.10 3.30 35.33
C GLU A 31 25.31 3.62 34.06
N ALA A 32 25.54 2.86 32.98
CA ALA A 32 24.79 3.05 31.75
C ALA A 32 23.34 2.59 31.92
N VAL A 33 22.41 3.42 31.46
CA VAL A 33 20.99 3.05 31.40
C VAL A 33 20.68 2.34 30.09
N PHE A 34 19.71 1.43 30.14
CA PHE A 34 19.27 0.62 29.00
C PHE A 34 17.76 0.69 28.87
N PHE A 35 17.28 0.47 27.65
CA PHE A 35 15.85 0.34 27.35
C PHE A 35 15.64 -0.85 26.41
N HIS A 36 14.40 -1.33 26.32
CA HIS A 36 14.03 -2.43 25.44
C HIS A 36 13.33 -1.88 24.18
N PRO A 37 13.91 -2.07 22.98
CA PRO A 37 13.21 -1.73 21.74
C PRO A 37 11.89 -2.50 21.63
N ARG A 38 10.84 -1.79 21.22
CA ARG A 38 9.49 -2.33 21.03
C ARG A 38 8.91 -1.89 19.68
N GLU A 39 7.79 -2.50 19.31
CA GLU A 39 7.02 -2.10 18.13
C GLU A 39 6.40 -0.71 18.31
N LEU A 40 5.88 -0.14 17.22
CA LEU A 40 5.31 1.19 17.23
C LEU A 40 4.00 1.25 18.03
N GLU A 41 3.99 2.01 19.12
CA GLU A 41 2.78 2.31 19.90
C GLU A 41 2.35 3.78 19.82
N ASN A 42 3.32 4.70 19.79
CA ASN A 42 3.05 6.13 19.76
C ASN A 42 2.85 6.68 18.34
N LEU A 43 3.22 5.88 17.33
CA LEU A 43 3.16 6.25 15.91
C LEU A 43 2.42 5.19 15.11
N ALA A 44 1.56 5.62 14.20
CA ALA A 44 0.98 4.78 13.17
C ALA A 44 1.66 5.09 11.82
N LEU A 45 2.09 4.05 11.08
CA LEU A 45 2.57 4.20 9.71
C LEU A 45 1.37 4.53 8.81
N VAL A 46 1.35 5.73 8.24
CA VAL A 46 0.28 6.17 7.34
C VAL A 46 0.63 5.87 5.89
N GLU A 47 1.88 6.12 5.51
CA GLU A 47 2.30 5.99 4.13
C GLU A 47 3.76 5.56 4.03
N SER A 48 4.05 4.67 3.09
CA SER A 48 5.42 4.36 2.69
C SER A 48 5.65 4.85 1.27
N ILE A 49 6.40 5.95 1.13
CA ILE A 49 6.84 6.44 -0.17
C ILE A 49 7.86 5.46 -0.76
N ASP A 50 7.58 5.00 -1.97
CA ASP A 50 8.49 4.14 -2.70
C ASP A 50 9.77 4.87 -3.09
N SER A 51 10.89 4.19 -2.89
CA SER A 51 12.22 4.69 -3.25
C SER A 51 13.08 3.55 -3.75
N MET A 52 13.80 3.81 -4.84
CA MET A 52 14.78 2.89 -5.39
C MET A 52 16.20 3.15 -4.87
N ASN A 53 16.37 4.04 -3.88
CA ASN A 53 17.69 4.35 -3.34
C ASN A 53 18.08 3.39 -2.18
N PRO A 54 19.31 2.86 -2.15
CA PRO A 54 20.30 2.86 -3.24
C PRO A 54 19.91 1.87 -4.34
N LEU A 55 20.09 2.26 -5.60
CA LEU A 55 19.92 1.38 -6.75
C LEU A 55 21.24 0.66 -7.00
N ILE A 56 21.25 -0.66 -6.81
CA ILE A 56 22.47 -1.47 -6.86
C ILE A 56 22.77 -1.90 -8.29
N ASP A 57 21.78 -2.45 -8.99
CA ASP A 57 21.89 -2.84 -10.40
C ASP A 57 20.51 -2.82 -11.07
N CYS A 58 20.51 -2.70 -12.39
CA CYS A 58 19.31 -2.87 -13.21
C CYS A 58 19.61 -3.64 -14.50
N LYS A 59 18.58 -4.31 -15.02
CA LYS A 59 18.61 -5.01 -16.31
C LYS A 59 17.31 -4.76 -17.06
N VAL A 60 17.44 -4.41 -18.33
CA VAL A 60 16.30 -4.28 -19.25
C VAL A 60 16.11 -5.63 -19.93
N ALA A 61 14.93 -6.24 -19.76
CA ALA A 61 14.58 -7.50 -20.38
C ALA A 61 13.09 -7.55 -20.66
N ASN A 62 12.69 -8.28 -21.70
CA ASN A 62 11.29 -8.55 -21.98
C ASN A 62 11.00 -10.01 -21.63
N LEU A 63 10.61 -10.27 -20.39
CA LEU A 63 10.28 -11.63 -19.93
C LEU A 63 8.79 -11.94 -20.03
N THR A 64 7.95 -10.93 -20.27
CA THR A 64 6.48 -11.09 -20.35
C THR A 64 5.94 -11.12 -21.78
N GLY A 65 6.75 -10.77 -22.78
CA GLY A 65 6.31 -10.69 -24.17
C GLY A 65 5.43 -9.47 -24.49
N GLU A 66 5.40 -8.47 -23.60
CA GLU A 66 4.74 -7.18 -23.84
C GLU A 66 5.46 -6.39 -24.95
N ASP A 67 4.78 -5.40 -25.53
CA ASP A 67 5.36 -4.56 -26.59
C ASP A 67 6.59 -3.77 -26.10
N ALA A 68 6.58 -3.36 -24.83
CA ALA A 68 7.68 -2.65 -24.18
C ALA A 68 8.42 -3.57 -23.21
N PRO A 69 9.78 -3.54 -23.19
CA PRO A 69 10.55 -4.30 -22.20
C PRO A 69 10.41 -3.72 -20.79
N GLN A 70 10.58 -4.56 -19.78
CA GLN A 70 10.57 -4.15 -18.37
C GLN A 70 11.98 -3.85 -17.87
N ILE A 71 12.07 -3.04 -16.82
CA ILE A 71 13.33 -2.78 -16.10
C ILE A 71 13.27 -3.53 -14.77
N TYR A 72 14.14 -4.52 -14.61
CA TYR A 72 14.31 -5.27 -13.38
C TYR A 72 15.42 -4.62 -12.55
N THR A 73 15.15 -4.28 -11.30
CA THR A 73 16.10 -3.55 -10.44
C THR A 73 16.28 -4.24 -9.10
N ALA A 74 17.52 -4.22 -8.60
CA ALA A 74 17.84 -4.56 -7.22
C ALA A 74 18.16 -3.26 -6.48
N CYS A 75 17.45 -2.97 -5.39
CA CYS A 75 17.59 -1.70 -4.66
C CYS A 75 17.35 -1.87 -3.16
N GLY A 76 17.70 -0.84 -2.38
CA GLY A 76 17.60 -0.86 -0.91
C GLY A 76 18.87 -1.39 -0.24
N ASN A 77 18.83 -1.54 1.08
CA ASN A 77 19.99 -1.97 1.87
C ASN A 77 19.56 -2.92 3.01
N GLY A 78 20.39 -3.94 3.27
CA GLY A 78 20.19 -4.93 4.33
C GLY A 78 18.82 -5.60 4.24
N ALA A 79 18.12 -5.69 5.37
CA ALA A 79 16.77 -6.26 5.47
C ALA A 79 15.69 -5.47 4.70
N ARG A 80 15.99 -4.26 4.22
CA ARG A 80 15.09 -3.41 3.43
C ARG A 80 15.40 -3.45 1.94
N SER A 81 16.19 -4.42 1.49
CA SER A 81 16.47 -4.61 0.07
C SER A 81 15.23 -5.17 -0.65
N THR A 82 14.98 -4.71 -1.87
CA THR A 82 13.84 -5.09 -2.70
C THR A 82 14.29 -5.36 -4.14
N PHE A 83 13.66 -6.35 -4.77
CA PHE A 83 13.75 -6.56 -6.21
C PHE A 83 12.47 -6.03 -6.85
N ARG A 84 12.60 -5.05 -7.74
CA ARG A 84 11.46 -4.33 -8.31
C ARG A 84 11.41 -4.48 -9.84
N ILE A 85 10.21 -4.52 -10.38
CA ILE A 85 9.96 -4.54 -11.83
C ILE A 85 9.29 -3.21 -12.18
N LEU A 86 9.94 -2.41 -13.02
CA LEU A 86 9.38 -1.18 -13.55
C LEU A 86 8.81 -1.47 -14.93
N LYS A 87 7.52 -1.19 -15.10
CA LYS A 87 6.83 -1.25 -16.38
C LYS A 87 6.46 0.15 -16.81
N HIS A 88 6.59 0.44 -18.11
CA HIS A 88 6.08 1.68 -18.65
C HIS A 88 4.55 1.59 -18.71
N GLY A 89 3.87 2.45 -17.97
CA GLY A 89 2.42 2.47 -17.93
C GLY A 89 1.88 3.42 -16.86
N LEU A 90 0.56 3.46 -16.77
CA LEU A 90 -0.15 4.08 -15.66
C LEU A 90 -0.44 3.02 -14.61
N GLU A 91 -0.29 3.36 -13.33
CA GLU A 91 -0.74 2.49 -12.24
C GLU A 91 -2.27 2.33 -12.29
N VAL A 92 -2.73 1.08 -12.21
CA VAL A 92 -4.16 0.75 -12.17
C VAL A 92 -4.41 -0.02 -10.89
N ASN A 93 -5.23 0.55 -10.02
CA ASN A 93 -5.67 -0.09 -8.78
C ASN A 93 -6.96 -0.88 -9.04
N GLU A 94 -6.86 -2.21 -9.00
CA GLU A 94 -8.02 -3.09 -9.13
C GLU A 94 -8.81 -3.10 -7.82
N ILE A 95 -10.06 -2.63 -7.87
CA ILE A 95 -10.93 -2.51 -6.70
C ILE A 95 -11.70 -3.81 -6.44
N VAL A 96 -12.08 -4.52 -7.52
CA VAL A 96 -12.85 -5.76 -7.44
C VAL A 96 -12.64 -6.59 -8.72
N ALA A 97 -12.50 -7.90 -8.54
CA ALA A 97 -12.49 -8.90 -9.60
C ALA A 97 -13.67 -9.85 -9.40
N SER A 98 -14.38 -10.19 -10.47
CA SER A 98 -15.38 -11.26 -10.45
C SER A 98 -15.21 -12.12 -11.69
N GLU A 99 -15.12 -13.44 -11.49
CA GLU A 99 -15.06 -14.37 -12.61
C GLU A 99 -16.42 -14.41 -13.31
N LEU A 100 -16.39 -14.30 -14.64
CA LEU A 100 -17.58 -14.38 -15.47
C LEU A 100 -17.67 -15.76 -16.13
N PRO A 101 -18.88 -16.33 -16.29
CA PRO A 101 -19.09 -17.66 -16.88
C PRO A 101 -18.73 -17.73 -18.38
N GLY A 102 -18.35 -16.61 -18.98
CA GLY A 102 -17.87 -16.51 -20.35
C GLY A 102 -17.21 -15.16 -20.60
N ILE A 103 -16.71 -14.96 -21.82
CA ILE A 103 -16.09 -13.69 -22.23
C ILE A 103 -17.20 -12.76 -22.72
N PRO A 104 -17.50 -11.64 -22.03
CA PRO A 104 -18.45 -10.67 -22.52
C PRO A 104 -17.89 -9.99 -23.78
N SER A 105 -18.77 -9.66 -24.72
CA SER A 105 -18.44 -8.87 -25.91
C SER A 105 -18.39 -7.37 -25.62
N ALA A 106 -19.14 -6.91 -24.60
CA ALA A 106 -19.20 -5.51 -24.21
C ALA A 106 -19.73 -5.35 -22.77
N VAL A 107 -19.37 -4.21 -22.16
CA VAL A 107 -19.73 -3.83 -20.79
C VAL A 107 -20.19 -2.37 -20.77
N TRP A 108 -21.27 -2.08 -20.05
CA TRP A 108 -21.75 -0.72 -19.82
C TRP A 108 -22.12 -0.51 -18.34
N THR A 109 -21.97 0.71 -17.85
CA THR A 109 -22.54 1.15 -16.57
C THR A 109 -23.67 2.15 -16.83
N LEU A 110 -24.75 2.06 -16.05
CA LEU A 110 -25.96 2.84 -16.27
C LEU A 110 -26.49 3.43 -14.97
N LYS A 111 -26.82 4.72 -15.01
CA LYS A 111 -27.64 5.41 -14.00
C LYS A 111 -29.12 5.20 -14.29
N LEU A 112 -29.96 5.24 -13.26
CA LEU A 112 -31.41 5.22 -13.43
C LEU A 112 -31.92 6.58 -13.93
N SER A 113 -31.37 7.66 -13.36
CA SER A 113 -31.68 9.04 -13.72
C SER A 113 -30.39 9.82 -13.97
N ARG A 114 -30.49 10.83 -14.83
CA ARG A 114 -29.37 11.75 -15.12
C ARG A 114 -28.84 12.47 -13.87
N GLY A 115 -29.71 12.70 -12.88
CA GLY A 115 -29.37 13.37 -11.63
C GLY A 115 -28.63 12.49 -10.62
N ASP A 116 -28.53 11.19 -10.86
CA ASP A 116 -27.96 10.27 -9.87
C ASP A 116 -26.44 10.45 -9.77
N GLN A 117 -25.92 10.42 -8.54
CA GLN A 117 -24.48 10.51 -8.32
C GLN A 117 -23.76 9.23 -8.78
N TYR A 118 -24.36 8.07 -8.50
CA TYR A 118 -23.77 6.75 -8.74
C TYR A 118 -24.53 5.97 -9.80
N ASP A 119 -23.84 5.01 -10.42
CA ASP A 119 -24.43 4.07 -11.36
C ASP A 119 -25.21 2.98 -10.61
N ALA A 120 -26.32 2.51 -11.18
CA ALA A 120 -27.19 1.51 -10.57
C ALA A 120 -26.99 0.12 -11.19
N TYR A 121 -26.53 0.04 -12.44
CA TYR A 121 -26.38 -1.23 -13.15
C TYR A 121 -25.05 -1.35 -13.87
N ILE A 122 -24.56 -2.58 -13.92
CA ILE A 122 -23.55 -3.05 -14.87
C ILE A 122 -24.26 -4.01 -15.82
N VAL A 123 -24.16 -3.76 -17.13
CA VAL A 123 -24.74 -4.61 -18.18
C VAL A 123 -23.61 -5.27 -18.95
N LEU A 124 -23.67 -6.60 -19.01
CA LEU A 124 -22.72 -7.46 -19.71
C LEU A 124 -23.43 -8.12 -20.88
N SER A 125 -22.93 -7.90 -22.10
CA SER A 125 -23.43 -8.60 -23.29
C SER A 125 -22.53 -9.79 -23.62
N PHE A 126 -23.15 -10.91 -23.92
CA PHE A 126 -22.54 -12.11 -24.47
C PHE A 126 -23.15 -12.37 -25.85
N THR A 127 -22.53 -13.25 -26.64
CA THR A 127 -23.03 -13.62 -27.98
C THR A 127 -24.47 -14.13 -27.98
N ASN A 128 -24.87 -14.83 -26.91
CA ASN A 128 -26.19 -15.48 -26.81
C ASN A 128 -27.00 -15.05 -25.57
N ALA A 129 -26.52 -14.10 -24.77
CA ALA A 129 -27.18 -13.69 -23.53
C ALA A 129 -26.81 -12.25 -23.13
N THR A 130 -27.64 -11.63 -22.30
CA THR A 130 -27.32 -10.37 -21.62
C THR A 130 -27.51 -10.58 -20.13
N LEU A 131 -26.51 -10.23 -19.33
CA LEU A 131 -26.56 -10.27 -17.87
C LEU A 131 -26.64 -8.84 -17.33
N TYR A 132 -27.58 -8.61 -16.42
CA TYR A 132 -27.73 -7.36 -15.69
C TYR A 132 -27.40 -7.60 -14.22
N GLN A 133 -26.52 -6.77 -13.68
CA GLN A 133 -26.14 -6.83 -12.28
C GLN A 133 -26.42 -5.50 -11.59
N LEU A 134 -27.07 -5.56 -10.43
CA LEU A 134 -27.35 -4.38 -9.61
C LEU A 134 -26.07 -3.96 -8.87
N TRP A 135 -25.69 -2.70 -9.02
CA TRP A 135 -24.62 -2.08 -8.26
C TRP A 135 -25.16 -1.64 -6.90
N LEU A 136 -24.74 -2.31 -5.82
CA LEU A 136 -25.06 -1.88 -4.46
C LEU A 136 -23.88 -1.05 -3.92
N PRO A 137 -24.09 0.21 -3.49
CA PRO A 137 -23.03 1.11 -3.04
C PRO A 137 -22.17 0.57 -1.88
N ASN A 138 -22.68 -0.41 -1.15
CA ASN A 138 -22.05 -0.97 0.06
C ASN A 138 -21.68 -2.46 -0.07
N SER A 139 -21.75 -3.06 -1.27
CA SER A 139 -21.27 -4.42 -1.47
C SER A 139 -19.94 -4.39 -2.23
N SER A 140 -18.86 -4.74 -1.55
CA SER A 140 -17.60 -5.17 -2.17
C SER A 140 -17.73 -6.49 -2.94
N VAL A 141 -18.96 -6.97 -3.14
CA VAL A 141 -19.27 -8.23 -3.82
C VAL A 141 -20.31 -7.97 -4.89
N ALA A 142 -19.86 -8.06 -6.13
CA ALA A 142 -20.72 -8.30 -7.27
C ALA A 142 -21.43 -9.66 -7.07
N LYS A 143 -22.64 -9.67 -6.51
CA LYS A 143 -23.45 -10.90 -6.44
C LYS A 143 -24.14 -11.14 -7.78
N ALA A 144 -23.83 -12.27 -8.39
CA ALA A 144 -24.51 -12.80 -9.58
C ALA A 144 -25.93 -13.26 -9.25
#